data_AF-A0A285RMX6-F1
#
_entry.id   AF-A0A285RMX6-F1
#
_cell.length_a   1.000
_cell.length_b   1.000
_cell.length_c   1.000
_cell.angle_alpha   90.00
_cell.angle_beta   90.00
_cell.angle_gamma   90.00
#
_symmetry.space_group_name_H-M   'P 1'
#
loop_
_entity.id
_entity.type
_entity.pdbx_description
1 polymer ?
#
loop_
_entity_poly.entity_id
_entity_poly.type
_entity_poly.pdbx_seq_one_letter_code
_entity_poly.pdbx_strand_id
1 'polypeptide(L)'
;MSQLVFPGLLPPLAPSAPLPFGAPSPLIRYPDVSGPVRATYAKRIGAAGEKLVDSLLTRWGFYVVAAPESEPYDCLVFVADELLRMQIKTVTHPRAGWYRFAMEQGYRRSPSGRRTYEDDAFDIAALVALPENVVFFTTEPRKQHRFPVSDVFNLRARPQVSFLEAIASRRERREIGS
;
A
#
# COMPACT_ATOMS: atom_id res chain seq x y z
N MET A 1 -40.39 12.55 -13.29
CA MET A 1 -39.20 13.25 -13.82
C MET A 1 -38.53 12.31 -14.81
N SER A 2 -38.58 12.62 -16.11
CA SER A 2 -38.00 11.77 -17.17
C SER A 2 -36.53 12.12 -17.35
N GLN A 3 -35.65 11.13 -17.22
CA GLN A 3 -34.20 11.30 -17.37
C GLN A 3 -33.88 11.36 -18.88
N LEU A 4 -33.24 12.46 -19.32
CA LEU A 4 -32.76 12.60 -20.70
C LEU A 4 -31.63 11.60 -20.94
N VAL A 5 -31.88 10.62 -21.81
CA VAL A 5 -30.86 9.66 -22.27
C VAL A 5 -30.22 10.24 -23.53
N PHE A 6 -28.96 10.65 -23.44
CA PHE A 6 -28.19 11.09 -24.61
C PHE A 6 -27.73 9.87 -25.43
N PRO A 7 -28.05 9.80 -26.74
CA PRO A 7 -27.58 8.71 -27.59
C PRO A 7 -26.04 8.63 -27.62
N GLY A 8 -25.48 7.47 -27.31
CA GLY A 8 -24.03 7.23 -27.35
C GLY A 8 -23.31 7.30 -25.99
N LEU A 9 -23.97 7.74 -24.92
CA LEU A 9 -23.46 7.63 -23.55
C LEU A 9 -24.14 6.44 -22.86
N LEU A 10 -23.35 5.43 -22.50
CA LEU A 10 -23.85 4.36 -21.63
C LEU A 10 -24.38 5.01 -20.33
N PRO A 11 -25.57 4.64 -19.85
CA PRO A 11 -26.05 5.12 -18.56
C PRO A 11 -25.00 4.79 -17.48
N PRO A 12 -24.79 5.67 -16.49
CA PRO A 12 -23.89 5.38 -15.39
C PRO A 12 -24.32 4.04 -14.77
N LEU A 13 -23.35 3.15 -14.53
CA LEU A 13 -23.62 1.85 -13.93
C LEU A 13 -24.46 2.08 -12.67
N ALA A 14 -25.64 1.49 -12.61
CA ALA A 14 -26.49 1.58 -11.44
C ALA A 14 -25.66 1.17 -10.20
N PRO A 15 -25.73 1.92 -9.09
CA PRO A 15 -25.03 1.53 -7.88
C PRO A 15 -25.47 0.12 -7.52
N SER A 16 -24.49 -0.75 -7.24
CA SER A 16 -24.74 -2.14 -6.86
C SER A 16 -25.72 -2.15 -5.69
N ALA A 17 -26.79 -2.94 -5.78
CA ALA A 17 -27.76 -3.05 -4.71
C ALA A 17 -27.02 -3.35 -3.38
N PRO A 18 -27.39 -2.69 -2.26
CA PRO A 18 -26.76 -2.98 -0.98
C PRO A 18 -26.96 -4.46 -0.65
N LEU A 19 -25.90 -5.09 -0.13
CA LEU A 19 -25.97 -6.47 0.29
C LEU A 19 -27.04 -6.62 1.39
N PRO A 20 -27.82 -7.72 1.39
CA PRO A 20 -28.77 -7.96 2.46
C PRO A 20 -28.04 -8.00 3.81
N PHE A 21 -28.70 -7.49 4.85
CA PHE A 21 -28.15 -7.47 6.20
C PHE A 21 -27.74 -8.90 6.62
N GLY A 22 -26.52 -9.06 7.12
CA GLY A 22 -25.96 -10.36 7.51
C GLY A 22 -25.32 -11.17 6.38
N ALA A 23 -25.38 -10.73 5.12
CA ALA A 23 -24.64 -11.38 4.05
C ALA A 23 -23.12 -11.24 4.27
N PRO A 24 -22.33 -12.29 4.06
CA PRO A 24 -20.88 -12.20 4.18
C PRO A 24 -20.32 -11.21 3.17
N SER A 25 -19.33 -10.42 3.60
CA SER A 25 -18.62 -9.49 2.71
C SER A 25 -18.05 -10.24 1.50
N PRO A 26 -18.11 -9.69 0.27
CA PRO A 26 -17.46 -10.28 -0.91
C PRO A 26 -15.96 -10.50 -0.71
N LEU A 27 -15.32 -9.76 0.20
CA LEU A 27 -13.91 -9.93 0.57
C LEU A 27 -13.61 -11.24 1.31
N ILE A 28 -14.60 -12.00 1.76
CA ILE A 28 -14.37 -13.30 2.41
C ILE A 28 -13.66 -14.30 1.48
N ARG A 29 -13.74 -14.08 0.15
CA ARG A 29 -13.06 -14.89 -0.87
C ARG A 29 -11.70 -14.33 -1.27
N TYR A 30 -11.21 -13.28 -0.62
CA TYR A 30 -9.90 -12.71 -0.94
C TYR A 30 -8.79 -13.76 -0.80
N PRO A 31 -7.81 -13.85 -1.75
CA PRO A 31 -7.56 -12.93 -2.87
C PRO A 31 -8.40 -13.17 -4.13
N ASP A 32 -9.16 -14.27 -4.18
CA ASP A 32 -9.98 -14.72 -5.32
C ASP A 32 -11.29 -13.93 -5.46
N VAL A 33 -11.16 -12.62 -5.66
CA VAL A 33 -12.26 -11.67 -5.87
C VAL A 33 -12.14 -10.97 -7.22
N SER A 34 -13.27 -10.60 -7.82
CA SER A 34 -13.29 -9.96 -9.14
C SER A 34 -12.67 -8.55 -9.13
N GLY A 35 -12.26 -8.05 -10.30
CA GLY A 35 -11.75 -6.69 -10.48
C GLY A 35 -12.67 -5.60 -9.91
N PRO A 36 -13.98 -5.61 -10.23
CA PRO A 36 -14.94 -4.67 -9.65
C PRO A 36 -15.00 -4.72 -8.13
N VAL A 37 -15.02 -5.92 -7.52
CA VAL A 37 -15.00 -6.05 -6.05
C VAL A 37 -13.72 -5.43 -5.48
N ARG A 38 -12.55 -5.73 -6.06
CA ARG A 38 -11.29 -5.11 -5.60
C ARG A 38 -11.32 -3.58 -5.69
N ALA A 39 -11.88 -3.02 -6.75
CA ALA A 39 -12.00 -1.57 -6.93
C ALA A 39 -12.95 -0.96 -5.87
N THR A 40 -14.13 -1.54 -5.67
CA THR A 40 -15.11 -1.10 -4.67
C THR A 40 -14.52 -1.10 -3.25
N TYR A 41 -13.70 -2.11 -2.94
CA TYR A 41 -13.12 -2.30 -1.61
C TYR A 41 -11.65 -1.85 -1.49
N ALA A 42 -11.13 -1.08 -2.46
CA ALA A 42 -9.72 -0.72 -2.54
C ALA A 42 -9.18 -0.08 -1.25
N LYS A 43 -9.95 0.83 -0.62
CA LYS A 43 -9.56 1.44 0.67
C LYS A 43 -9.41 0.41 1.80
N ARG A 44 -10.33 -0.56 1.89
CA ARG A 44 -10.26 -1.61 2.93
C ARG A 44 -9.10 -2.56 2.70
N ILE A 45 -8.80 -2.86 1.43
CA ILE A 45 -7.63 -3.67 1.04
C ILE A 45 -6.33 -2.92 1.39
N GLY A 46 -6.27 -1.61 1.13
CA GLY A 46 -5.15 -0.76 1.56
C GLY A 46 -4.92 -0.84 3.07
N ALA A 47 -5.96 -0.58 3.85
CA ALA A 47 -5.92 -0.66 5.31
C ALA A 47 -5.55 -2.05 5.83
N ALA A 48 -5.97 -3.13 5.17
CA ALA A 48 -5.53 -4.48 5.52
C ALA A 48 -4.02 -4.68 5.35
N GLY A 49 -3.43 -4.07 4.31
CA GLY A 49 -1.97 -4.06 4.13
C GLY A 49 -1.26 -3.24 5.20
N GLU A 50 -1.79 -2.06 5.57
CA GLU A 50 -1.26 -1.28 6.69
C GLU A 50 -1.27 -2.07 8.00
N LYS A 51 -2.36 -2.79 8.28
CA LYS A 51 -2.49 -3.66 9.46
C LYS A 51 -1.55 -4.86 9.43
N LEU A 52 -1.21 -5.39 8.26
CA LEU A 52 -0.19 -6.43 8.14
C LEU A 52 1.19 -5.89 8.51
N VAL A 53 1.56 -4.70 8.03
CA VAL A 53 2.83 -4.04 8.37
C VAL A 53 2.90 -3.74 9.87
N ASP A 54 1.86 -3.14 10.42
CA ASP A 54 1.72 -2.84 11.85
C ASP A 54 1.91 -4.11 12.72
N SER A 55 1.26 -5.20 12.32
CA SER A 55 1.37 -6.50 12.99
C SER A 55 2.80 -7.06 12.96
N LEU A 56 3.53 -6.89 11.85
CA LEU A 56 4.92 -7.33 11.71
C LEU A 56 5.85 -6.51 12.59
N LEU A 57 5.80 -5.18 12.47
CA LEU A 57 6.65 -4.26 13.22
C LEU A 57 6.46 -4.40 14.73
N THR A 58 5.20 -4.50 15.19
CA THR A 58 4.87 -4.73 16.59
C THR A 58 5.47 -6.03 17.12
N ARG A 59 5.38 -7.13 16.35
CA ARG A 59 5.99 -8.42 16.73
C ARG A 59 7.51 -8.36 16.81
N TRP A 60 8.14 -7.47 16.07
CA TRP A 60 9.59 -7.25 16.11
C TRP A 60 10.02 -6.25 17.19
N GLY A 61 9.07 -5.72 17.97
CA GLY A 61 9.33 -4.83 19.10
C GLY A 61 9.42 -3.34 18.74
N PHE A 62 9.03 -2.95 17.53
CA PHE A 62 8.99 -1.53 17.14
C PHE A 62 7.66 -0.88 17.55
N TYR A 63 7.74 0.38 17.95
CA TYR A 63 6.56 1.20 18.22
C TYR A 63 6.13 1.92 16.94
N VAL A 64 4.85 1.82 16.60
CA VAL A 64 4.26 2.37 15.37
C VAL A 64 3.15 3.35 15.73
N VAL A 65 3.18 4.53 15.14
CA VAL A 65 2.13 5.56 15.31
C VAL A 65 1.51 5.85 13.94
N ALA A 66 0.21 5.64 13.81
CA ALA A 66 -0.50 5.95 12.57
C ALA A 66 -0.49 7.47 12.30
N ALA A 67 -0.26 7.84 11.05
CA ALA A 67 -0.32 9.23 10.60
C ALA A 67 -1.76 9.60 10.18
N PRO A 68 -2.15 10.89 10.22
CA PRO A 68 -3.38 11.36 9.60
C PRO A 68 -3.41 11.08 8.08
N GLU A 69 -4.61 10.83 7.51
CA GLU A 69 -4.78 10.57 6.04
C GLU A 69 -4.30 11.74 5.15
N SER A 70 -4.07 12.93 5.72
CA SER A 70 -3.53 14.09 5.01
C SER A 70 -2.01 14.03 4.78
N GLU A 71 -1.31 13.18 5.53
CA GLU A 71 0.15 13.06 5.44
C GLU A 71 0.58 12.25 4.21
N PRO A 72 1.80 12.49 3.71
CA PRO A 72 2.36 11.73 2.59
C PRO A 72 2.98 10.39 3.01
N TYR A 73 2.81 9.98 4.26
CA TYR A 73 3.22 8.70 4.85
C TYR A 73 2.06 8.17 5.70
N ASP A 74 2.01 6.84 5.89
CA ASP A 74 0.88 6.20 6.59
C ASP A 74 1.16 6.00 8.09
N CYS A 75 2.44 5.89 8.48
CA CYS A 75 2.83 5.79 9.88
C CYS A 75 4.24 6.31 10.17
N LEU A 76 4.52 6.47 11.46
CA LEU A 76 5.83 6.75 12.02
C LEU A 76 6.30 5.50 12.79
N VAL A 77 7.57 5.14 12.61
CA VAL A 77 8.19 3.99 13.28
C VAL A 77 9.40 4.46 14.08
N PHE A 78 9.42 4.14 15.38
CA PHE A 78 10.54 4.44 16.25
C PHE A 78 11.63 3.39 16.09
N VAL A 79 12.83 3.82 15.69
CA VAL A 79 13.98 2.94 15.48
C VAL A 79 15.18 3.52 16.22
N ALA A 80 15.48 2.95 17.39
CA ALA A 80 16.45 3.49 18.34
C ALA A 80 16.10 4.95 18.71
N ASP A 81 16.97 5.90 18.39
CA ASP A 81 16.82 7.34 18.61
C ASP A 81 16.18 8.09 17.43
N GLU A 82 15.76 7.37 16.38
CA GLU A 82 15.18 7.96 15.18
C GLU A 82 13.67 7.69 15.05
N LEU A 83 12.98 8.65 14.44
CA LEU A 83 11.59 8.52 14.03
C LEU A 83 11.53 8.47 12.50
N LEU A 84 11.15 7.33 11.94
CA LEU A 84 11.11 7.11 10.50
C LEU A 84 9.67 7.26 9.96
N ARG A 85 9.49 8.08 8.94
CA ARG A 85 8.22 8.20 8.18
C ARG A 85 8.11 7.04 7.21
N MET A 86 7.06 6.23 7.33
CA MET A 86 6.84 5.05 6.50
C MET A 86 5.60 5.22 5.62
N GLN A 87 5.78 5.09 4.31
CA GLN A 87 4.67 4.94 3.36
C GLN A 87 4.44 3.45 3.09
N ILE A 88 3.20 3.01 3.15
CA ILE A 88 2.75 1.65 2.88
C ILE A 88 2.01 1.64 1.54
N LYS A 89 2.31 0.66 0.68
CA LYS A 89 1.59 0.44 -0.57
C LYS A 89 1.20 -1.01 -0.72
N THR A 90 -0.07 -1.24 -1.01
CA THR A 90 -0.65 -2.57 -1.13
C THR A 90 -0.97 -2.92 -2.57
N VAL A 91 -0.53 -4.11 -3.01
CA VAL A 91 -0.92 -4.72 -4.28
C VAL A 91 -1.65 -6.03 -4.04
N THR A 92 -2.56 -6.36 -4.97
CA THR A 92 -3.48 -7.49 -4.84
C THR A 92 -3.22 -8.62 -5.82
N HIS A 93 -2.27 -8.45 -6.75
CA HIS A 93 -1.92 -9.45 -7.74
C HIS A 93 -0.58 -9.10 -8.39
N PRO A 94 0.22 -10.11 -8.79
CA PRO A 94 1.39 -9.89 -9.61
C PRO A 94 0.99 -9.64 -11.08
N ARG A 95 1.91 -9.06 -11.85
CA ARG A 95 1.81 -8.90 -13.30
C ARG A 95 3.12 -9.29 -13.96
N ALA A 96 3.03 -10.22 -14.92
CA ALA A 96 4.18 -10.75 -15.65
C ALA A 96 5.31 -11.27 -14.74
N GLY A 97 4.96 -11.95 -13.62
CA GLY A 97 5.93 -12.50 -12.67
C GLY A 97 6.47 -11.51 -11.63
N TRP A 98 5.92 -10.30 -11.55
CA TRP A 98 6.37 -9.26 -10.61
C TRP A 98 5.22 -8.67 -9.81
N TYR A 99 5.44 -8.41 -8.53
CA TYR A 99 4.64 -7.45 -7.77
C TYR A 99 5.19 -6.04 -8.05
N ARG A 100 4.33 -5.11 -8.51
CA ARG A 100 4.76 -3.77 -8.96
C ARG A 100 3.99 -2.69 -8.22
N PHE A 101 4.72 -1.72 -7.68
CA PHE A 101 4.21 -0.64 -6.83
C PHE A 101 4.55 0.69 -7.48
N ALA A 102 3.55 1.54 -7.70
CA ALA A 102 3.76 2.90 -8.14
C ALA A 102 3.73 3.83 -6.91
N MET A 103 4.78 4.62 -6.75
CA MET A 103 4.90 5.61 -5.67
C MET A 103 4.37 6.95 -6.17
N GLU A 104 3.06 7.09 -6.13
CA GLU A 104 2.36 8.30 -6.54
C GLU A 104 1.37 8.75 -5.47
N GLN A 105 1.24 10.06 -5.30
CA GLN A 105 0.28 10.66 -4.37
C GLN A 105 -1.04 10.93 -5.10
N GLY A 106 -2.12 10.33 -4.61
CA GLY A 106 -3.48 10.59 -5.11
C GLY A 106 -4.08 11.81 -4.40
N TYR A 107 -4.17 12.96 -5.08
CA TYR A 107 -4.86 14.14 -4.52
C TYR A 107 -6.34 14.18 -4.94
N ARG A 108 -7.23 14.47 -3.99
CA ARG A 108 -8.71 14.46 -4.14
C ARG A 108 -9.34 15.82 -4.53
N ARG A 109 -8.54 16.87 -4.79
CA ARG A 109 -9.06 18.25 -5.01
C ARG A 109 -8.38 19.08 -6.14
N SER A 110 -7.92 18.47 -7.23
CA SER A 110 -7.48 19.22 -8.43
C SER A 110 -7.86 18.49 -9.73
N PRO A 111 -8.25 19.18 -10.81
CA PRO A 111 -8.59 18.58 -12.12
C PRO A 111 -7.43 17.83 -12.80
N SER A 112 -6.19 18.03 -12.35
CA SER A 112 -4.98 17.40 -12.89
C SER A 112 -4.45 16.34 -11.90
N GLY A 113 -5.02 15.14 -11.98
CA GLY A 113 -4.71 14.02 -11.08
C GLY A 113 -3.27 13.53 -11.19
N ARG A 114 -2.69 13.20 -10.02
CA ARG A 114 -1.39 12.55 -9.73
C ARG A 114 -0.20 13.52 -9.67
N ARG A 115 0.38 13.66 -8.47
CA ARG A 115 1.71 14.25 -8.25
C ARG A 115 2.69 13.16 -7.80
N THR A 116 3.96 13.33 -8.18
CA THR A 116 5.07 12.53 -7.64
C THR A 116 5.29 12.94 -6.19
N TYR A 117 5.63 11.99 -5.30
CA TYR A 117 6.10 12.33 -3.96
C TYR A 117 7.32 13.25 -4.05
N GLU A 118 7.43 14.22 -3.14
CA GLU A 118 8.67 14.98 -2.95
C GLU A 118 9.77 14.03 -2.44
N ASP A 119 11.04 14.35 -2.73
CA ASP A 119 12.18 13.46 -2.49
C ASP A 119 12.36 13.09 -1.00
N ASP A 120 11.74 13.83 -0.08
CA ASP A 120 11.78 13.67 1.37
C ASP A 120 10.41 13.35 1.99
N ALA A 121 9.41 12.96 1.19
CA ALA A 121 8.04 12.78 1.66
C ALA A 121 7.88 11.61 2.66
N PHE A 122 8.75 10.60 2.58
CA PHE A 122 8.85 9.49 3.52
C PHE A 122 10.29 8.95 3.54
N ASP A 123 10.67 8.29 4.64
CA ASP A 123 12.01 7.74 4.84
C ASP A 123 12.12 6.28 4.35
N ILE A 124 11.04 5.52 4.45
CA ILE A 124 10.98 4.10 4.11
C ILE A 124 9.65 3.76 3.44
N ALA A 125 9.68 2.88 2.45
CA ALA A 125 8.50 2.31 1.82
C ALA A 125 8.30 0.85 2.25
N ALA A 126 7.08 0.49 2.62
CA ALA A 126 6.65 -0.88 2.87
C ALA A 126 5.73 -1.34 1.73
N LEU A 127 6.20 -2.31 0.95
CA LEU A 127 5.54 -2.80 -0.25
C LEU A 127 4.86 -4.13 0.03
N VAL A 128 3.54 -4.09 0.18
CA VAL A 128 2.72 -5.21 0.64
C VAL A 128 2.16 -5.99 -0.55
N ALA A 129 2.61 -7.23 -0.73
CA ALA A 129 1.91 -8.20 -1.57
C ALA A 129 0.91 -8.96 -0.68
N LEU A 130 -0.28 -8.39 -0.54
CA LEU A 130 -1.28 -8.85 0.42
C LEU A 130 -1.77 -10.29 0.21
N PRO A 131 -1.97 -10.80 -1.03
CA PRO A 131 -2.36 -12.21 -1.24
C PRO A 131 -1.38 -13.22 -0.63
N GLU A 132 -0.11 -12.82 -0.52
CA GLU A 132 0.98 -13.68 -0.06
C GLU A 132 1.31 -13.47 1.42
N ASN A 133 0.70 -12.46 2.06
CA ASN A 133 1.04 -11.96 3.39
C ASN A 133 2.53 -11.60 3.55
N VAL A 134 3.14 -10.99 2.52
CA VAL A 134 4.54 -10.56 2.56
C VAL A 134 4.67 -9.05 2.37
N VAL A 135 5.72 -8.50 3.00
CA VAL A 135 6.10 -7.09 2.91
C VAL A 135 7.56 -7.01 2.52
N PHE A 136 7.88 -6.17 1.54
CA PHE A 136 9.24 -5.79 1.20
C PHE A 136 9.48 -4.34 1.60
N PHE A 137 10.53 -4.08 2.38
CA PHE A 137 10.87 -2.74 2.85
C PHE A 137 12.05 -2.19 2.05
N THR A 138 12.04 -0.89 1.76
CA THR A 138 13.11 -0.23 1.00
C THR A 138 13.20 1.27 1.27
N THR A 139 14.40 1.82 1.15
CA THR A 139 14.71 3.27 1.22
C THR A 139 15.13 3.82 -0.14
N GLU A 140 15.00 3.04 -1.22
CA GLU A 140 15.34 3.52 -2.55
C GLU A 140 14.34 4.61 -2.99
N PRO A 141 14.79 5.79 -3.42
CA PRO A 141 13.90 6.82 -3.94
C PRO A 141 13.53 6.49 -5.39
N ARG A 142 12.60 5.55 -5.59
CA ARG A 142 12.12 5.16 -6.93
C ARG A 142 10.63 5.44 -7.09
N LYS A 143 10.26 5.98 -8.25
CA LYS A 143 8.84 6.17 -8.63
C LYS A 143 8.10 4.84 -8.80
N GLN A 144 8.83 3.78 -9.10
CA GLN A 144 8.30 2.44 -9.23
C GLN A 144 9.21 1.44 -8.53
N HIS A 145 8.62 0.62 -7.69
CA HIS A 145 9.29 -0.52 -7.09
C HIS A 145 8.67 -1.82 -7.61
N ARG A 146 9.47 -2.89 -7.55
CA ARG A 146 9.01 -4.22 -7.86
C ARG A 146 9.89 -5.26 -7.18
N PHE A 147 9.31 -6.41 -6.89
CA PHE A 147 10.05 -7.63 -6.58
C PHE A 147 9.41 -8.82 -7.33
N PRO A 148 10.21 -9.82 -7.73
CA PRO A 148 9.71 -10.96 -8.48
C PRO A 148 8.90 -11.88 -7.57
N VAL A 149 7.95 -12.62 -8.15
CA VAL A 149 7.15 -13.61 -7.40
C VAL A 149 8.04 -14.69 -6.76
N SER A 150 9.21 -14.97 -7.34
CA SER A 150 10.20 -15.89 -6.76
C SER A 150 10.70 -15.47 -5.37
N ASP A 151 10.67 -14.18 -5.05
CA ASP A 151 11.18 -13.66 -3.77
C ASP A 151 10.17 -13.85 -2.63
N VAL A 152 8.90 -14.16 -2.95
CA VAL A 152 7.83 -14.35 -1.95
C VAL A 152 8.23 -15.39 -0.90
N PHE A 153 8.85 -16.49 -1.31
CA PHE A 153 9.31 -17.52 -0.38
C PHE A 153 10.28 -16.96 0.65
N ASN A 154 11.28 -16.20 0.20
CA ASN A 154 12.30 -15.62 1.07
C ASN A 154 11.71 -14.54 1.99
N LEU A 155 10.86 -13.66 1.44
CA LEU A 155 10.18 -12.61 2.20
C LEU A 155 9.25 -13.20 3.27
N ARG A 156 8.62 -14.34 3.00
CA ARG A 156 7.79 -15.04 4.00
C ARG A 156 8.63 -15.70 5.09
N ALA A 157 9.74 -16.33 4.71
CA ALA A 157 10.60 -17.05 5.65
C ALA A 157 11.35 -16.11 6.60
N ARG A 158 11.73 -14.90 6.13
CA ARG A 158 12.53 -13.93 6.88
C ARG A 158 12.00 -12.50 6.65
N PRO A 159 10.79 -12.18 7.13
CA PRO A 159 10.09 -10.94 6.79
C PRO A 159 10.78 -9.66 7.32
N GLN A 160 11.62 -9.79 8.35
CA GLN A 160 12.36 -8.68 8.96
C GLN A 160 13.60 -8.25 8.17
N VAL A 161 14.16 -9.12 7.30
CA VAL A 161 15.49 -8.89 6.69
C VAL A 161 15.50 -7.60 5.88
N SER A 162 14.55 -7.43 4.96
CA SER A 162 14.49 -6.20 4.16
C SER A 162 14.25 -4.93 4.99
N PHE A 163 13.57 -5.03 6.14
CA PHE A 163 13.39 -3.91 7.05
C PHE A 163 14.70 -3.50 7.73
N LEU A 164 15.45 -4.48 8.25
CA LEU A 164 16.75 -4.26 8.87
C LEU A 164 17.77 -3.71 7.87
N GLU A 165 17.79 -4.24 6.65
CA GLU A 165 18.63 -3.73 5.55
C GLU A 165 18.26 -2.29 5.18
N ALA A 166 16.98 -1.97 5.12
CA ALA A 166 16.49 -0.62 4.84
C ALA A 166 16.94 0.38 5.93
N ILE A 167 16.83 0.03 7.21
CA ILE A 167 17.31 0.86 8.32
C ILE A 167 18.82 1.07 8.25
N ALA A 168 19.58 -0.01 8.02
CA ALA A 168 21.04 0.06 7.90
C ALA A 168 21.47 0.99 6.76
N SER A 169 20.90 0.81 5.56
CA SER A 169 21.20 1.65 4.40
C SER A 169 20.86 3.13 4.63
N ARG A 170 19.78 3.42 5.37
CA ARG A 170 19.43 4.81 5.71
C ARG A 170 20.46 5.45 6.62
N ARG A 171 20.90 4.73 7.66
CA ARG A 171 21.93 5.23 8.60
C ARG A 171 23.23 5.56 7.87
N GLU A 172 23.69 4.67 7.00
CA GLU A 172 24.89 4.88 6.18
C GLU A 172 24.77 6.13 5.30
N ARG A 173 23.63 6.34 4.62
CA ARG A 173 23.43 7.55 3.78
C ARG A 173 23.43 8.84 4.60
N ARG A 174 22.95 8.79 5.85
CA ARG A 174 22.95 9.94 6.74
C ARG A 174 24.36 10.31 7.19
N GLU A 175 25.17 9.32 7.54
CA GLU A 175 26.57 9.52 7.97
C GLU A 175 27.45 10.08 6.84
N ILE A 176 27.18 9.72 5.58
CA ILE A 176 27.91 10.24 4.42
C ILE A 176 27.47 11.67 4.05
N GLY A 177 26.22 12.03 4.37
CA GLY A 177 25.63 13.33 4.05
C GLY A 177 25.79 14.42 5.13
N SER A 178 26.36 14.08 6.29
CA SER A 178 26.68 14.98 7.41
C SER A 178 28.14 15.37 7.45
#